data_AF-A0A7C5FMV3-F1
#
_entry.id   AF-A0A7C5FMV3-F1
#
_cell.length_a   1.000
_cell.length_b   1.000
_cell.length_c   1.000
_cell.angle_alpha   90.00
_cell.angle_beta   90.00
_cell.angle_gamma   90.00
#
_symmetry.space_group_name_H-M   'P 1'
#
loop_
_entity.id
_entity.type
_entity.pdbx_description
1 polymer ?
#
loop_
_entity_poly.entity_id
_entity_poly.type
_entity_poly.pdbx_seq_one_letter_code
_entity_poly.pdbx_strand_id
1 'polypeptide(L)' 'MLVCAGDIEQFPFALPIGIGLVDSAVNLTKSVIYNPPEFLVFVGTAGSYGEYNIFDIVESRVASNIEHSFFNGTAYTP' A
#
# COMPACT_ATOMS: atom_id res chain seq x y z
N MET A 1 0.55 8.01 -11.75
CA MET A 1 -0.75 7.67 -11.14
C MET A 1 -0.57 7.61 -9.63
N LEU A 2 -1.35 8.40 -8.90
CA LEU A 2 -1.38 8.36 -7.43
C LEU A 2 -2.56 7.50 -7.00
N VAL A 3 -2.35 6.57 -6.08
CA VAL A 3 -3.39 5.65 -5.57
C VAL A 3 -3.41 5.64 -4.04
N CYS A 4 -4.56 5.34 -3.45
CA CYS A 4 -4.73 5.16 -2.01
C CYS A 4 -5.70 4.02 -1.70
N ALA A 5 -5.77 3.57 -0.44
CA ALA A 5 -6.72 2.52 -0.06
C ALA A 5 -8.19 2.96 -0.24
N GLY A 6 -8.53 4.18 0.20
CA GLY A 6 -9.88 4.73 0.14
C GLY A 6 -10.68 4.50 1.43
N ASP A 7 -11.99 4.78 1.36
CA ASP A 7 -12.94 4.73 2.47
C ASP A 7 -12.56 5.69 3.62
N ILE A 8 -12.00 5.18 4.72
CA ILE A 8 -11.56 5.99 5.86
C ILE A 8 -10.32 6.85 5.57
N GLU A 9 -9.55 6.49 4.54
CA GLU A 9 -8.37 7.23 4.11
C GLU A 9 -8.49 7.59 2.62
N GLN A 10 -9.05 8.77 2.35
CA GLN A 10 -9.31 9.27 1.01
C GLN A 10 -8.60 10.59 0.75
N PHE A 11 -7.83 10.64 -0.34
CA PHE A 11 -7.15 11.84 -0.80
C PHE A 11 -7.78 12.32 -2.11
N PRO A 12 -8.14 13.61 -2.26
CA PRO A 12 -8.75 14.13 -3.49
C PRO A 12 -7.89 13.95 -4.76
N PHE A 13 -6.58 13.77 -4.58
CA PHE A 13 -5.61 13.64 -5.67
C PHE A 13 -5.22 12.18 -5.99
N ALA A 14 -5.71 11.20 -5.23
CA ALA A 14 -5.35 9.80 -5.38
C ALA A 14 -6.58 8.94 -5.71
N LEU A 15 -6.39 7.96 -6.60
CA LEU A 15 -7.42 7.01 -6.98
C LEU A 15 -7.58 5.93 -5.89
N PRO A 16 -8.77 5.73 -5.29
CA PRO A 16 -8.99 4.65 -4.34
C PRO A 16 -8.96 3.28 -5.03
N ILE A 17 -8.18 2.34 -4.48
CA ILE A 17 -8.04 0.97 -4.98
C ILE A 17 -8.65 -0.11 -4.05
N GLY A 18 -9.18 0.27 -2.89
CA GLY A 18 -9.80 -0.66 -1.93
C GLY A 18 -8.84 -1.09 -0.82
N ILE A 19 -9.41 -1.48 0.33
CA ILE A 19 -8.67 -1.83 1.54
C ILE A 19 -8.24 -3.30 1.50
N GLY A 20 -6.98 -3.55 1.85
CA GLY A 20 -6.41 -4.90 1.90
C GLY A 20 -5.89 -5.38 0.55
N LEU A 21 -5.02 -6.38 0.59
CA LEU A 21 -4.23 -6.81 -0.57
C LEU A 21 -5.06 -7.32 -1.74
N VAL A 22 -6.17 -8.04 -1.47
CA VAL A 22 -7.00 -8.63 -2.52
C VAL A 22 -7.73 -7.55 -3.33
N ASP A 23 -8.47 -6.67 -2.65
CA ASP A 23 -9.21 -5.59 -3.31
C ASP A 23 -8.27 -4.60 -3.99
N SER A 24 -7.20 -4.20 -3.31
CA SER A 24 -6.14 -3.37 -3.87
C SER A 24 -5.56 -3.98 -5.14
N ALA A 25 -5.21 -5.27 -5.15
CA ALA A 25 -4.63 -5.93 -6.32
C ALA A 25 -5.61 -5.97 -7.50
N VAL A 26 -6.88 -6.34 -7.26
CA VAL A 26 -7.90 -6.43 -8.33
C VAL A 26 -8.15 -5.06 -8.96
N ASN A 27 -8.42 -4.03 -8.15
CA ASN A 27 -8.79 -2.71 -8.65
C ASN A 27 -7.60 -1.95 -9.24
N LEU A 28 -6.40 -2.09 -8.66
CA LEU A 28 -5.19 -1.51 -9.22
C LEU A 28 -4.88 -2.13 -10.59
N THR A 29 -4.92 -3.46 -10.70
CA THR A 29 -4.67 -4.17 -11.96
C THR A 29 -5.64 -3.70 -13.04
N LYS A 30 -6.93 -3.62 -12.70
CA LYS A 30 -7.95 -3.09 -13.61
C LYS A 30 -7.62 -1.68 -14.07
N SER A 31 -7.29 -0.78 -13.15
CA SER A 31 -6.97 0.62 -13.44
C SER A 31 -5.74 0.77 -14.35
N VAL A 32 -4.69 -0.01 -14.09
CA VAL A 32 -3.45 0.00 -14.86
C VAL A 32 -3.64 -0.59 -16.26
N ILE A 33 -4.47 -1.62 -16.42
CA ILE A 33 -4.79 -2.17 -17.75
C ILE A 33 -5.52 -1.13 -18.62
N TYR A 34 -6.48 -0.39 -18.06
CA TYR A 34 -7.23 0.61 -18.81
C TYR A 34 -6.44 1.88 -19.07
N ASN A 35 -5.58 2.30 -18.13
CA ASN A 35 -4.78 3.50 -18.23
C ASN A 35 -3.37 3.25 -17.67
N PRO A 36 -2.46 2.66 -18.49
CA PRO A 36 -1.11 2.34 -18.06
C PRO A 36 -0.35 3.62 -17.68
N PRO A 37 0.10 3.76 -16.42
CA PRO A 37 0.79 4.97 -16.01
C PRO A 37 2.30 4.86 -16.23
N GLU A 38 2.95 6.00 -16.49
CA GLU A 38 4.42 6.09 -16.53
C GLU A 38 5.06 5.83 -15.16
N PHE A 39 4.37 6.23 -14.09
CA PHE A 39 4.78 6.02 -12.70
C PHE A 39 3.58 5.69 -11.81
N LEU A 40 3.78 4.93 -10.74
CA LEU A 40 2.75 4.58 -9.76
C LEU A 40 3.26 4.93 -8.35
N VAL A 41 2.47 5.67 -7.58
CA VAL A 41 2.78 6.02 -6.19
C VAL A 41 1.56 5.71 -5.34
N PHE A 42 1.76 4.92 -4.29
CA PHE A 42 0.77 4.71 -3.26
C PHE A 42 0.96 5.73 -2.13
N VAL A 43 -0.13 6.37 -1.71
CA VAL A 43 -0.16 7.29 -0.57
C VAL A 43 -1.16 6.74 0.43
N GLY A 44 -0.73 6.61 1.68
CA GLY A 44 -1.54 6.08 2.76
C GLY A 44 -0.88 6.28 4.12
N THR A 45 -1.58 5.86 5.16
CA THR A 45 -1.13 5.85 6.54
C THR A 45 -0.54 4.50 6.89
N ALA A 46 0.39 4.49 7.84
CA ALA A 46 0.99 3.27 8.35
C ALA A 46 1.27 3.40 9.84
N GLY A 47 1.23 2.26 10.54
CA GLY A 47 1.79 2.14 11.88
C GLY A 47 3.31 1.98 11.82
N SER A 48 4.02 2.59 12.76
CA SER A 48 5.47 2.40 12.91
C SER A 48 5.76 1.32 13.95
N TYR A 49 6.73 0.46 13.68
CA TYR A 49 7.26 -0.51 14.65
C TYR A 49 8.31 0.10 15.60
N GLY A 50 8.47 1.43 15.61
CA GLY A 50 9.23 2.16 16.63
C GLY A 50 10.28 3.14 16.10
N GLU A 51 10.57 3.15 14.80
CA GLU A 51 11.61 4.03 14.21
C GLU A 51 11.11 5.42 13.80
N TYR A 52 9.79 5.64 13.78
CA TYR A 52 9.15 6.86 13.27
C TYR A 52 8.15 7.41 14.28
N ASN A 53 8.04 8.73 14.34
CA ASN A 53 7.09 9.45 15.19
C ASN A 53 5.73 9.63 14.48
N ILE A 54 4.72 9.99 15.27
CA ILE A 54 3.41 10.36 14.73
C ILE A 54 3.58 11.58 13.81
N PHE A 55 2.93 11.52 12.63
CA PHE A 55 2.97 12.54 11.56
C PHE A 55 4.29 12.64 10.78
N ASP A 56 5.25 11.74 11.00
CA ASP A 56 6.39 11.64 10.09
C ASP A 56 5.92 11.20 8.69
N ILE A 57 6.44 11.87 7.65
CA ILE A 57 6.25 11.45 6.27
C ILE A 57 7.38 10.49 5.92
N VAL A 58 7.02 9.25 5.60
CA VAL A 58 7.98 8.18 5.30
C VAL A 58 7.88 7.79 3.83
N GLU A 59 9.01 7.83 3.14
CA GLU A 59 9.16 7.23 1.81
C GLU A 59 9.64 5.79 1.95
N SER A 60 8.82 4.83 1.56
CA SER A 60 9.23 3.42 1.58
C SER A 60 9.98 3.04 0.31
N ARG A 61 11.10 2.34 0.48
CA ARG A 61 11.90 1.77 -0.62
C ARG A 61 11.69 0.26 -0.78
N VAL A 62 11.15 -0.40 0.24
CA VAL A 62 11.02 -1.86 0.32
C VAL A 62 9.69 -2.23 0.97
N ALA A 63 9.12 -3.35 0.54
CA ALA A 63 7.90 -3.89 1.12
C ALA A 63 8.05 -5.40 1.31
N SER A 64 7.45 -5.92 2.37
CA SER A 64 7.36 -7.36 2.65
C SER A 64 5.90 -7.74 2.84
N ASN A 65 5.50 -8.90 2.32
CA ASN A 65 4.19 -9.47 2.58
C ASN A 65 4.32 -10.48 3.74
N ILE A 66 3.70 -10.18 4.88
CA ILE A 66 3.84 -10.98 6.11
C ILE A 66 3.24 -12.37 5.92
N GLU A 67 2.06 -12.47 5.29
CA GLU A 67 1.38 -13.74 5.05
C GLU A 67 2.23 -14.68 4.19
N HIS A 68 2.87 -14.14 3.15
CA HIS A 68 3.81 -14.87 2.31
C HIS A 68 5.08 -15.24 3.07
N SER A 69 5.56 -14.34 3.94
CA SER A 69 6.75 -14.54 4.75
C SER A 69 6.57 -15.69 5.76
N PHE A 70 5.37 -15.82 6.36
CA PHE A 70 5.00 -16.98 7.18
C PHE A 70 5.04 -18.29 6.39
N PHE A 71 4.48 -18.31 5.17
CA PHE A 71 4.48 -19.49 4.33
C PHE A 71 5.91 -19.96 4.00
N ASN A 72 6.82 -19.02 3.76
CA ASN A 72 8.22 -19.30 3.45
C ASN A 72 9.12 -19.49 4.69
N GLY A 73 8.60 -19.40 5.91
CA GLY A 73 9.40 -19.50 7.14
C GLY A 73 10.41 -18.36 7.32
N THR A 74 10.14 -17.19 6.73
CA THR A 74 11.01 -16.00 6.77
C THR A 74 10.49 -14.91 7.71
N ALA A 75 9.32 -15.12 8.33
CA ALA A 75 8.74 -14.22 9.31
C ALA A 75 9.12 -14.65 10.73
N TYR A 76 9.28 -13.67 11.63
CA TYR A 76 9.24 -13.90 13.07
C TYR A 76 8.02 -13.15 13.63
N THR A 77 7.28 -13.80 14.54
CA THR A 77 6.29 -13.13 15.39
C THR A 77 6.91 -12.91 16.77
N PRO A 78 6.99 -11.66 17.26
CA PRO A 78 7.30 -11.39 18.66
C PRO A 78 6.31 -12.05 19.61
#